data_AF-A0A2G2ZRA0-F1
#
_entry.id   AF-A0A2G2ZRA0-F1
#
_cell.length_a   1.000
_cell.length_b   1.000
_cell.length_c   1.000
_cell.angle_alpha   90.00
_cell.angle_beta   90.00
_cell.angle_gamma   90.00
#
_symmetry.space_group_name_H-M   'P 1'
#
loop_
_entity.id
_entity.type
_entity.pdbx_description
1 polymer ?
#
loop_
_entity_poly.entity_id
_entity_poly.type
_entity_poly.pdbx_seq_one_letter_code
_entity_poly.pdbx_strand_id
1 'polypeptide(L)'
;MEMNPKISDFGMARSVAGNEMGAKTRHVVETYGYMSPEYAVDGIFSVKSDVFSFGVLMLEIVSGKRNRGFVHQDHNLNLLGHAWKLYKEDRSLELIDDQLANSCDISQV
;
A
#
# COMPACT_ATOMS: atom_id res chain seq x y z
N MET A 1 21.52 13.28 10.35
CA MET A 1 21.48 12.61 9.03
C MET A 1 20.21 13.06 8.34
N GLU A 2 20.30 13.57 7.12
CA GLU A 2 19.13 13.99 6.35
C GLU A 2 18.55 12.76 5.63
N MET A 3 17.33 12.37 6.00
CA MET A 3 16.68 11.15 5.49
C MET A 3 15.82 11.49 4.27
N ASN A 4 16.45 11.52 3.09
CA ASN A 4 15.78 11.86 1.82
C ASN A 4 15.44 10.58 1.02
N PRO A 5 14.16 10.15 0.96
CA PRO A 5 13.78 8.92 0.27
C PRO A 5 13.93 9.07 -1.25
N LYS A 6 14.38 8.00 -1.91
CA LYS A 6 14.51 7.88 -3.37
C LYS A 6 13.91 6.56 -3.83
N ILE A 7 13.21 6.57 -4.95
CA ILE A 7 12.64 5.37 -5.57
C ILE A 7 13.71 4.76 -6.49
N SER A 8 13.87 3.44 -6.43
CA SER A 8 14.78 2.66 -7.27
C SER A 8 14.08 1.38 -7.77
N ASP A 9 14.81 0.54 -8.51
CA ASP A 9 14.29 -0.69 -9.13
C ASP A 9 13.20 -0.48 -10.19
N PHE A 10 13.57 0.23 -11.26
CA PHE A 10 12.72 0.46 -12.44
C PHE A 10 12.78 -0.69 -13.45
N GLY A 11 13.30 -1.88 -13.08
CA GLY A 11 13.49 -3.00 -14.01
C GLY A 11 12.19 -3.52 -14.64
N MET A 12 11.06 -3.26 -14.00
CA MET A 12 9.71 -3.57 -14.50
C MET A 12 8.90 -2.33 -14.88
N ALA A 13 9.46 -1.13 -14.74
CA ALA A 13 8.77 0.10 -15.09
C ALA A 13 8.48 0.15 -16.59
N ARG A 14 7.28 0.55 -16.96
CA ARG A 14 6.87 0.68 -18.37
C ARG A 14 6.57 2.13 -18.68
N SER A 15 7.20 2.66 -19.72
CA SER A 15 6.82 3.96 -20.28
C SER A 15 5.49 3.79 -21.02
N VAL A 16 4.41 4.34 -20.46
CA VAL A 16 3.11 4.37 -21.11
C VAL A 16 3.06 5.59 -22.04
N ALA A 17 3.04 5.38 -23.35
CA ALA A 17 2.92 6.46 -24.33
C ALA A 17 1.44 6.71 -24.66
N GLY A 18 0.88 7.82 -24.18
CA GLY A 18 -0.51 8.22 -24.49
C GLY A 18 -1.60 7.48 -23.67
N ASN A 19 -2.85 7.60 -24.12
CA ASN A 19 -4.08 7.07 -23.48
C ASN A 19 -4.20 5.53 -23.58
N GLU A 20 -3.12 4.80 -23.31
CA GLU A 20 -3.14 3.35 -23.24
C GLU A 20 -3.78 2.92 -21.91
N MET A 21 -5.11 2.88 -21.95
CA MET A 21 -5.96 2.38 -20.88
C MET A 21 -5.72 0.87 -20.74
N GLY A 22 -4.77 0.48 -19.89
CA GLY A 22 -4.57 -0.92 -19.48
C GLY A 22 -3.69 -1.73 -20.41
N ALA A 23 -2.37 -1.72 -20.19
CA ALA A 23 -1.49 -2.69 -20.83
C ALA A 23 -1.74 -4.07 -20.21
N LYS A 24 -2.44 -4.96 -20.92
CA LYS A 24 -2.66 -6.36 -20.51
C LYS A 24 -1.35 -7.13 -20.53
N THR A 25 -0.87 -7.59 -19.38
CA THR A 25 0.32 -8.47 -19.31
C THR A 25 -0.10 -9.94 -19.16
N ARG A 26 0.51 -10.84 -19.96
CA ARG A 26 0.37 -12.31 -19.81
C ARG A 26 1.23 -12.89 -18.69
N HIS A 27 2.11 -12.08 -18.09
CA HIS A 27 3.03 -12.49 -17.04
C HIS A 27 2.88 -11.55 -15.85
N VAL A 28 2.19 -12.04 -14.81
CA VAL A 28 2.07 -11.39 -13.51
C VAL A 28 3.42 -11.56 -12.81
N VAL A 29 4.25 -10.52 -12.90
CA VAL A 29 5.51 -10.42 -12.16
C VAL A 29 5.42 -9.12 -11.38
N GLU A 30 4.85 -9.18 -10.19
CA GLU A 30 4.87 -8.09 -9.21
C GLU A 30 4.96 -8.75 -7.82
N THR A 31 5.31 -7.97 -6.80
CA THR A 31 5.40 -8.50 -5.43
C THR A 31 3.99 -8.75 -4.89
N TYR A 32 3.68 -10.02 -4.59
CA TYR A 32 2.42 -10.42 -3.95
C TYR A 32 2.13 -9.54 -2.73
N GLY A 33 0.99 -8.84 -2.76
CA GLY A 33 0.53 -7.94 -1.71
C GLY A 33 0.39 -6.48 -2.13
N TYR A 34 1.07 -6.04 -3.19
CA TYR A 34 1.03 -4.64 -3.65
C TYR A 34 0.21 -4.45 -4.93
N MET A 35 -0.06 -5.53 -5.67
CA MET A 35 -0.88 -5.48 -6.89
C MET A 35 -2.28 -4.95 -6.61
N SER A 36 -2.71 -3.99 -7.41
CA SER A 36 -4.12 -3.61 -7.48
C SER A 36 -5.01 -4.79 -7.90
N PRO A 37 -6.26 -4.90 -7.41
CA PRO A 37 -7.16 -6.00 -7.75
C PRO A 37 -7.36 -6.19 -9.27
N GLU A 38 -7.53 -5.09 -10.01
CA GLU A 38 -7.68 -5.08 -11.46
C GLU A 38 -6.42 -5.61 -12.19
N TYR A 39 -5.24 -5.35 -11.63
CA TYR A 39 -4.00 -5.88 -12.18
C TYR A 39 -3.85 -7.38 -11.86
N ALA A 40 -4.16 -7.78 -10.63
CA ALA A 40 -4.03 -9.17 -10.20
C ALA A 40 -5.03 -10.11 -10.90
N VAL A 41 -6.25 -9.64 -11.16
CA VAL A 41 -7.32 -10.45 -11.77
C VAL A 41 -7.29 -10.37 -13.30
N ASP A 42 -7.21 -9.16 -13.85
CA ASP A 42 -7.40 -8.95 -15.29
C ASP A 42 -6.09 -8.62 -16.04
N GLY A 43 -4.97 -8.53 -15.32
CA GLY A 43 -3.67 -8.15 -15.88
C GLY A 43 -3.64 -6.68 -16.33
N ILE A 44 -4.58 -5.85 -15.86
CA ILE A 44 -4.72 -4.44 -16.26
C ILE A 44 -3.81 -3.58 -15.39
N PHE A 45 -2.70 -3.10 -15.96
CA PHE A 45 -1.80 -2.15 -15.30
C PHE A 45 -2.06 -0.71 -15.76
N SER A 46 -2.03 0.24 -14.83
CA SER A 46 -2.20 1.66 -15.10
C SER A 46 -1.56 2.53 -14.01
N VAL A 47 -1.55 3.85 -14.19
CA VAL A 47 -1.20 4.81 -13.13
C VAL A 47 -2.05 4.62 -11.87
N LYS A 48 -3.29 4.11 -11.99
CA LYS A 48 -4.13 3.82 -10.80
C LYS A 48 -3.65 2.59 -10.04
N SER A 49 -3.11 1.60 -10.74
CA SER A 49 -2.45 0.45 -10.13
C SER A 49 -1.22 0.88 -9.33
N ASP A 50 -0.41 1.82 -9.85
CA ASP A 50 0.71 2.42 -9.09
C ASP A 50 0.24 3.17 -7.84
N VAL A 51 -0.85 3.94 -7.93
CA VAL A 51 -1.44 4.65 -6.78
C VAL A 51 -1.91 3.67 -5.71
N PHE A 52 -2.49 2.53 -6.10
CA PHE A 52 -2.88 1.49 -5.16
C PHE A 52 -1.64 0.92 -4.43
N SER A 53 -0.60 0.53 -5.17
CA SER A 53 0.66 0.02 -4.61
C SER A 53 1.31 1.01 -3.65
N PHE A 54 1.30 2.30 -4.01
CA PHE A 54 1.76 3.38 -3.13
C PHE A 54 0.92 3.49 -1.85
N GLY A 55 -0.40 3.33 -1.94
CA GLY A 55 -1.29 3.28 -0.79
C GLY A 55 -0.95 2.15 0.18
N VAL A 56 -0.63 0.95 -0.33
CA VAL A 56 -0.15 -0.17 0.50
C VAL A 56 1.15 0.21 1.23
N LEU A 57 2.12 0.80 0.53
CA LEU A 57 3.37 1.28 1.13
C LEU A 57 3.11 2.31 2.24
N MET A 58 2.18 3.25 2.04
CA MET A 58 1.81 4.23 3.07
C MET A 58 1.27 3.54 4.32
N LEU A 59 0.40 2.54 4.17
CA LEU A 59 -0.11 1.75 5.31
C LEU A 59 1.02 1.03 6.05
N GLU A 60 2.01 0.47 5.36
CA GLU A 60 3.17 -0.15 6.01
C GLU A 60 4.02 0.86 6.77
N ILE A 61 4.24 2.05 6.22
CA ILE A 61 5.04 3.10 6.87
C ILE A 61 4.36 3.59 8.14
N VAL A 62 3.07 3.95 8.07
CA VAL A 62 2.37 4.51 9.24
C VAL A 62 2.15 3.47 10.33
N SER A 63 1.99 2.19 9.95
CA SER A 63 1.70 1.11 10.91
C SER A 63 2.91 0.34 11.41
N GLY A 64 4.07 0.54 10.78
CA GLY A 64 5.28 -0.25 11.04
C GLY A 64 5.15 -1.73 10.69
N LYS A 65 4.01 -2.17 10.12
CA LYS A 65 3.69 -3.57 9.85
C LYS A 65 3.86 -3.88 8.37
N ARG A 66 4.57 -4.97 8.07
CA ARG A 66 4.69 -5.48 6.69
C ARG A 66 3.35 -6.05 6.23
N ASN A 67 2.85 -5.62 5.08
CA ASN A 67 1.62 -6.10 4.47
C ASN A 67 1.72 -7.60 4.11
N ARG A 68 2.87 -8.05 3.60
CA ARG A 68 3.07 -9.45 3.23
C ARG A 68 3.07 -10.34 4.49
N GLY A 69 2.09 -11.24 4.56
CA GLY A 69 1.94 -12.17 5.68
C GLY A 69 1.26 -11.55 6.91
N PHE A 70 0.80 -10.30 6.83
CA PHE A 70 0.00 -9.72 7.90
C PHE A 70 -1.35 -10.41 8.00
N VAL A 71 -1.67 -10.87 9.21
CA VAL A 71 -2.99 -11.37 9.58
C VAL A 71 -3.27 -10.88 10.99
N HIS A 72 -4.31 -10.08 11.16
CA HIS A 72 -4.69 -9.61 12.50
C HIS A 72 -5.33 -10.75 13.31
N GLN A 73 -4.92 -10.92 14.57
CA GLN A 73 -5.33 -12.05 15.41
C GLN A 73 -6.86 -12.10 15.66
N ASP A 74 -7.49 -10.94 15.86
CA ASP A 74 -8.91 -10.90 16.25
C ASP A 74 -9.91 -11.20 15.11
N HIS A 75 -9.54 -10.89 13.87
CA HIS A 75 -10.49 -10.89 12.75
C HIS A 75 -9.92 -11.44 11.44
N ASN A 76 -8.69 -11.97 11.45
CA ASN A 76 -8.05 -12.63 10.31
C ASN A 76 -8.00 -11.81 9.00
N LEU A 77 -8.06 -10.47 9.08
CA LEU A 77 -7.94 -9.62 7.89
C LEU A 77 -6.45 -9.32 7.62
N ASN A 78 -6.13 -9.12 6.34
CA ASN A 78 -4.86 -8.54 5.92
C ASN A 78 -4.75 -7.06 6.34
N LEU A 79 -3.60 -6.43 6.08
CA LEU A 79 -3.33 -5.07 6.56
C LEU A 79 -4.33 -4.05 6.01
N LEU A 80 -4.68 -4.16 4.73
CA LEU A 80 -5.66 -3.28 4.07
C LEU A 80 -7.05 -3.44 4.69
N GLY A 81 -7.49 -4.68 4.91
CA GLY A 81 -8.78 -4.97 5.53
C GLY A 81 -8.85 -4.50 6.97
N HIS A 82 -7.76 -4.66 7.73
CA HIS A 82 -7.64 -4.15 9.09
C HIS A 82 -7.70 -2.61 9.12
N ALA A 83 -6.91 -1.94 8.29
CA ALA A 83 -6.90 -0.47 8.17
C ALA A 83 -8.29 0.06 7.77
N TRP A 84 -8.94 -0.58 6.81
CA TRP A 84 -10.30 -0.21 6.38
C TRP A 84 -11.33 -0.37 7.49
N LYS A 85 -11.25 -1.45 8.27
CA LYS A 85 -12.10 -1.68 9.43
C LYS A 85 -11.93 -0.57 10.48
N LEU A 86 -10.70 -0.26 10.87
CA LEU A 86 -10.40 0.82 11.82
C LEU A 86 -10.92 2.17 11.32
N TYR A 87 -10.73 2.48 10.04
CA TYR A 87 -11.25 3.70 9.42
C TYR A 87 -12.78 3.79 9.52
N LYS A 88 -13.49 2.69 9.24
CA LYS A 88 -14.96 2.64 9.33
C LYS A 88 -15.50 2.77 10.75
N GLU A 89 -14.70 2.39 11.75
CA GLU A 89 -15.04 2.47 13.17
C GLU A 89 -14.56 3.76 13.84
N ASP A 90 -14.00 4.71 13.08
CA ASP A 90 -13.39 5.96 13.60
C ASP A 90 -12.20 5.72 14.56
N ARG A 91 -11.50 4.60 14.35
CA ARG A 91 -10.37 4.11 15.17
C ARG A 91 -9.06 4.11 14.40
N SER A 92 -8.94 4.99 13.40
CA SER A 92 -7.79 5.03 12.47
C SER A 92 -6.44 5.22 13.18
N LEU A 93 -6.43 5.89 14.35
CA LEU A 93 -5.22 6.10 15.14
C LEU A 93 -4.61 4.81 15.69
N GLU A 94 -5.40 3.76 15.89
CA GLU A 94 -4.90 2.45 16.33
C GLU A 94 -4.05 1.74 15.27
N LEU A 95 -4.07 2.23 14.04
CA LEU A 95 -3.19 1.73 12.99
C LEU A 95 -1.75 2.22 13.17
N ILE A 96 -1.54 3.38 13.82
CA ILE A 96 -0.24 4.05 13.91
C ILE A 96 0.74 3.21 14.73
N ASP A 97 1.97 3.09 14.25
CA ASP A 97 3.06 2.41 14.96
C ASP A 97 3.32 3.06 16.32
N ASP A 98 3.50 2.25 17.37
CA ASP A 98 3.69 2.73 18.74
C ASP A 98 4.91 3.68 18.87
N GLN A 99 5.97 3.47 18.08
CA GLN A 99 7.14 4.36 18.09
C GLN A 99 6.83 5.72 17.45
N LEU A 100 5.94 5.75 16.46
CA LEU A 100 5.47 6.98 15.83
C LEU A 100 4.46 7.71 16.73
N ALA A 101 3.54 6.98 17.35
CA ALA A 101 2.52 7.52 18.24
C ALA A 101 3.13 8.32 19.41
N ASN A 102 4.24 7.84 19.99
CA ASN A 102 4.95 8.54 21.06
C ASN A 102 5.63 9.86 20.63
N SER A 103 5.77 10.09 19.32
CA SER A 103 6.35 11.32 18.76
C SER A 103 5.30 12.31 18.24
N CYS A 104 4.05 11.87 18.08
CA CYS A 104 2.95 12.71 17.63
C CYS A 104 2.32 13.43 18.82
N ASP A 105 2.37 14.76 18.81
CA ASP A 105 1.56 15.56 19.70
C ASP A 105 0.10 15.49 19.20
N ILE A 106 -0.70 14.61 19.79
CA ILE A 106 -2.09 14.32 19.39
C ILE A 106 -3.01 15.56 19.62
N SER A 107 -2.47 16.66 20.15
CA SER A 107 -3.18 17.89 20.50
C SER A 107 -3.55 18.83 19.33
N GLN A 108 -3.35 18.44 18.07
CA GLN A 108 -3.70 19.27 16.90
C GLN A 108 -4.60 18.56 15.86
N VAL A 109 -5.69 17.95 16.32
CA VAL A 109 -6.84 17.58 15.45
C VAL A 109 -8.13 18.11 16.07
#